data_AF-A0A7X3UYE3-F1
#
_entry.id   AF-A0A7X3UYE3-F1
#
_cell.length_a   1.000
_cell.length_b   1.000
_cell.length_c   1.000
_cell.angle_alpha   90.00
_cell.angle_beta   90.00
_cell.angle_gamma   90.00
#
_symmetry.space_group_name_H-M   'P 1'
#
loop_
_entity.id
_entity.type
_entity.pdbx_description
1 polymer ?
#
loop_
_entity_poly.entity_id
_entity_poly.type
_entity_poly.pdbx_seq_one_letter_code
_entity_poly.pdbx_strand_id
1 'polypeptide(L)'
;MMGRREGVEPADAVEQALAWRARAALEAERGETHGADVTPAPGLLDSLRNHLLAGETHYPDRPGMVELRRQVGAALPDIGYPRRDPDGVLITASEGESLFVTLLGLGAGKGTRFTGSAPGRHQALFDWIGLARAESGAAGSLHYRDTGKTGAQADSRLDRSVPIVHNVGGFLFGSEGWTLQGDLPADLIVIGSLDGLDGMLPFRLGFVAAPPEILAAITRWKQASSICSPAPSQRAALWALGARP
;
A
#
# COMPACT_ATOMS: atom_id res chain seq x y z
N MET A 1 -40.91 11.85 3.24
CA MET A 1 -40.45 11.42 4.58
C MET A 1 -39.26 10.50 4.35
N MET A 2 -38.06 11.01 4.62
CA MET A 2 -36.78 10.45 4.18
C MET A 2 -36.43 9.20 4.99
N GLY A 3 -36.20 8.07 4.30
CA GLY A 3 -35.71 6.83 4.91
C GLY A 3 -34.28 7.01 5.42
N ARG A 4 -34.08 6.73 6.72
CA ARG A 4 -32.79 6.75 7.41
C ARG A 4 -31.94 5.62 6.81
N ARG A 5 -30.78 5.95 6.21
CA ARG A 5 -29.81 4.93 5.78
C ARG A 5 -29.13 4.37 7.03
N GLU A 6 -29.22 3.06 7.22
CA GLU A 6 -28.43 2.33 8.22
C GLU A 6 -26.97 2.35 7.78
N GLY A 7 -26.22 3.34 8.27
CA GLY A 7 -24.76 3.31 8.25
C GLY A 7 -24.30 2.51 9.45
N VAL A 8 -23.38 1.58 9.25
CA VAL A 8 -22.62 0.97 10.35
C VAL A 8 -21.87 2.11 11.04
N GLU A 9 -22.13 2.34 12.31
CA GLU A 9 -21.48 3.41 13.07
C GLU A 9 -19.97 3.13 13.16
N PRO A 10 -19.09 4.16 13.14
CA PRO A 10 -17.64 3.96 13.20
C PRO A 10 -17.16 3.14 14.41
N ALA A 11 -17.92 3.19 15.50
CA ALA A 11 -17.68 2.38 16.70
C ALA A 11 -17.84 0.88 16.42
N ASP A 12 -18.82 0.47 15.61
CA ASP A 12 -19.08 -0.93 15.27
C ASP A 12 -17.95 -1.51 14.41
N ALA A 13 -17.34 -0.71 13.52
CA ALA A 13 -16.23 -1.16 12.69
C ALA A 13 -14.94 -1.37 13.49
N VAL A 14 -14.66 -0.48 14.45
CA VAL A 14 -13.52 -0.63 15.37
C VAL A 14 -13.75 -1.78 16.33
N GLU A 15 -14.97 -1.94 16.85
CA GLU A 15 -15.36 -3.05 17.70
C GLU A 15 -15.25 -4.38 16.95
N GLN A 16 -15.72 -4.46 15.71
CA GLN A 16 -15.56 -5.65 14.86
C GLN A 16 -14.09 -5.96 14.58
N ALA A 17 -13.26 -4.95 14.31
CA ALA A 17 -11.82 -5.15 14.10
C ALA A 17 -11.10 -5.64 15.37
N LEU A 18 -11.45 -5.08 16.54
CA LEU A 18 -10.93 -5.51 17.84
C LEU A 18 -11.42 -6.91 18.21
N ALA A 19 -12.71 -7.21 18.01
CA ALA A 19 -13.30 -8.51 18.26
C ALA A 19 -12.69 -9.58 17.37
N TRP A 20 -12.44 -9.27 16.08
CA TRP A 20 -11.74 -10.17 15.18
C TRP A 20 -10.31 -10.43 15.66
N ARG A 21 -9.55 -9.38 16.04
CA ARG A 21 -8.18 -9.53 16.57
C ARG A 21 -8.14 -10.34 17.86
N ALA A 22 -9.09 -10.13 18.77
CA ALA A 22 -9.19 -10.87 20.02
C ALA A 22 -9.49 -12.36 19.78
N ARG A 23 -10.41 -12.68 18.84
CA ARG A 23 -10.70 -14.06 18.44
C ARG A 23 -9.49 -14.72 17.79
N ALA A 24 -8.84 -14.04 16.84
CA ALA A 24 -7.64 -14.53 16.18
C ALA A 24 -6.50 -14.80 17.18
N ALA A 25 -6.34 -13.95 18.22
CA ALA A 25 -5.36 -14.17 19.28
C ALA A 25 -5.69 -15.40 20.15
N LEU A 26 -6.96 -15.58 20.55
CA LEU A 26 -7.41 -16.72 21.35
C LEU A 26 -7.37 -18.05 20.57
N GLU A 27 -7.59 -17.99 19.25
CA GLU A 27 -7.50 -19.14 18.36
C GLU A 27 -6.03 -19.54 18.11
N ALA A 28 -5.13 -18.56 17.99
CA ALA A 28 -3.69 -18.81 17.92
C ALA A 28 -3.13 -19.49 19.19
N GLU A 29 -3.65 -19.14 20.38
CA GLU A 29 -3.30 -19.84 21.63
C GLU A 29 -3.75 -21.31 21.67
N ARG A 30 -4.75 -21.69 20.86
CA ARG A 30 -5.34 -23.04 20.82
C ARG A 30 -4.75 -23.93 19.72
N GLY A 31 -3.83 -23.41 18.90
CA GLY A 31 -3.15 -24.18 17.86
C GLY A 31 -3.99 -24.50 16.62
N GLU A 32 -5.17 -23.91 16.45
CA GLU A 32 -6.00 -24.03 15.24
C GLU A 32 -5.84 -22.76 14.40
N THR A 33 -4.80 -22.71 13.57
CA THR A 33 -4.53 -21.56 12.70
C THR A 33 -5.33 -21.62 11.41
N HIS A 34 -6.41 -20.84 11.31
CA HIS A 34 -7.02 -20.46 10.03
C HIS A 34 -6.76 -18.99 9.71
N GLY A 35 -5.55 -18.80 9.17
CA GLY A 35 -4.97 -17.61 8.56
C GLY A 35 -3.61 -18.07 8.07
N ALA A 36 -3.15 -17.63 6.89
CA ALA A 36 -1.84 -18.00 6.35
C ALA A 36 -0.81 -18.03 7.47
N ASP A 37 -0.14 -19.16 7.67
CA ASP A 37 0.78 -19.45 8.77
C ASP A 37 1.59 -18.19 9.13
N VAL A 38 1.20 -17.49 10.21
CA VAL A 38 1.72 -16.15 10.57
C VAL A 38 3.08 -16.29 11.27
N THR A 39 3.62 -17.50 11.32
CA THR A 39 4.92 -17.78 11.90
C THR A 39 5.99 -17.06 11.08
N PRO A 40 6.69 -16.08 11.65
CA PRO A 40 7.82 -15.44 10.98
C PRO A 40 8.79 -16.50 10.47
N ALA A 41 9.27 -16.37 9.24
CA ALA A 41 10.23 -17.30 8.68
C ALA A 41 11.42 -17.52 9.64
N PRO A 42 11.94 -18.75 9.77
CA PRO A 42 13.02 -19.06 10.70
C PRO A 42 14.22 -18.11 10.54
N GLY A 43 14.65 -17.48 11.64
CA GLY A 43 15.76 -16.52 11.66
C GLY A 43 15.36 -15.05 11.46
N LEU A 44 14.12 -14.74 11.06
CA LEU A 44 13.65 -13.35 10.96
C LEU A 44 13.66 -12.66 12.34
N LEU A 45 13.11 -13.33 13.36
CA LEU A 45 13.05 -12.79 14.72
C LEU A 45 14.45 -12.59 15.33
N ASP A 46 15.38 -13.52 15.06
CA ASP A 46 16.76 -13.39 15.51
C ASP A 46 17.47 -12.22 14.82
N SER A 47 17.24 -12.03 13.51
CA SER A 47 17.77 -10.88 12.78
C SER A 47 17.23 -9.55 13.33
N LEU A 48 15.93 -9.48 13.62
CA LEU A 48 15.32 -8.30 14.23
C LEU A 48 15.87 -8.03 15.62
N ARG A 49 16.00 -9.07 16.45
CA ARG A 49 16.64 -8.98 17.76
C ARG A 49 18.05 -8.42 17.67
N ASN A 50 18.84 -8.88 16.70
CA ASN A 50 20.21 -8.38 16.49
C ASN A 50 20.23 -6.87 16.18
N HIS A 51 19.40 -6.39 15.25
CA HIS A 51 19.34 -4.95 14.93
C HIS A 51 18.85 -4.11 16.11
N LEU A 52 17.86 -4.60 16.86
CA LEU A 52 17.36 -3.92 18.06
C LEU A 52 18.44 -3.81 19.15
N LEU A 53 19.17 -4.90 19.41
CA LEU A 53 20.26 -4.93 20.39
C LEU A 53 21.48 -4.11 19.94
N ALA A 54 21.67 -3.94 18.62
CA ALA A 54 22.70 -3.07 18.05
C ALA A 54 22.35 -1.57 18.15
N GLY A 55 21.18 -1.21 18.70
CA GLY A 55 20.77 0.20 18.86
C GLY A 55 20.23 0.83 17.59
N GLU A 56 19.86 0.03 16.59
CA GLU A 56 19.26 0.50 15.33
C GLU A 56 17.77 0.85 15.50
N THR A 57 17.46 1.67 16.50
CA THR A 57 16.12 2.10 16.89
C THR A 57 15.78 3.51 16.41
N HIS A 58 16.72 4.16 15.72
CA HIS A 58 16.56 5.50 15.19
C HIS A 58 15.56 5.54 14.03
N TYR A 59 15.01 6.72 13.79
CA TYR A 59 14.17 6.92 12.62
C TYR A 59 14.97 6.59 11.35
N PRO A 60 14.42 5.74 10.47
CA PRO A 60 15.02 5.55 9.16
C PRO A 60 14.90 6.85 8.36
N ASP A 61 15.64 6.93 7.24
CA ASP A 61 15.45 8.01 6.28
C ASP A 61 13.96 8.19 5.99
N ARG A 62 13.51 9.44 5.88
CA ARG A 62 12.07 9.76 5.79
C ARG A 62 11.36 9.02 4.64
N PRO A 63 11.98 8.84 3.45
CA PRO A 63 11.39 8.03 2.39
C PRO A 63 11.39 6.51 2.65
N GLY A 64 12.12 6.05 3.66
CA GLY A 64 12.44 4.65 3.92
C GLY A 64 13.91 4.31 3.62
N MET A 65 14.37 3.17 4.14
CA MET A 65 15.72 2.65 3.92
C MET A 65 16.01 2.53 2.42
N VAL A 66 17.16 3.06 1.98
CA VAL A 66 17.52 3.12 0.55
C VAL A 66 17.62 1.72 -0.07
N GLU A 67 18.06 0.74 0.70
CA GLU A 67 18.13 -0.67 0.31
C GLU A 67 16.74 -1.20 -0.02
N LEU A 68 15.75 -0.90 0.82
CA LEU A 68 14.39 -1.40 0.63
C LEU A 68 13.73 -0.72 -0.57
N ARG A 69 13.91 0.60 -0.70
CA ARG A 69 13.43 1.37 -1.86
C ARG A 69 14.02 0.85 -3.17
N ARG A 70 15.31 0.49 -3.17
CA ARG A 70 15.99 -0.11 -4.33
C ARG A 70 15.36 -1.45 -4.73
N GLN A 71 15.08 -2.32 -3.76
CA GLN A 71 14.46 -3.62 -4.02
C GLN A 71 13.03 -3.47 -4.58
N VAL A 72 12.22 -2.59 -3.98
CA VAL A 72 10.85 -2.29 -4.46
C VAL A 72 10.89 -1.74 -5.89
N GLY A 73 11.73 -0.74 -6.16
CA GLY A 73 11.84 -0.13 -7.48
C GLY A 73 12.34 -1.09 -8.57
N ALA A 74 13.18 -2.05 -8.20
CA ALA A 74 13.71 -3.08 -9.09
C ALA A 74 12.72 -4.21 -9.39
N ALA A 75 11.75 -4.48 -8.51
CA ALA A 75 10.73 -5.52 -8.69
C ALA A 75 9.53 -5.09 -9.54
N LEU A 76 9.31 -3.78 -9.72
CA LEU A 76 8.18 -3.26 -10.51
C LEU A 76 8.05 -3.84 -11.94
N PRO A 77 9.15 -4.05 -12.70
CA PRO A 77 9.09 -4.69 -14.00
C PRO A 77 8.53 -6.12 -13.99
N ASP A 78 8.70 -6.86 -12.89
CA ASP A 78 8.24 -8.25 -12.77
C ASP A 78 6.71 -8.36 -12.87
N ILE A 79 6.03 -7.29 -12.45
CA ILE A 79 4.57 -7.17 -12.53
C ILE A 79 4.10 -6.22 -13.64
N GLY A 80 4.99 -5.85 -14.57
CA GLY A 80 4.68 -5.09 -15.78
C GLY A 80 4.75 -3.56 -15.66
N TYR A 81 5.30 -3.02 -14.56
CA TYR A 81 5.42 -1.58 -14.34
C TYR A 81 6.82 -1.06 -14.64
N PRO A 82 6.98 0.24 -14.98
CA PRO A 82 8.29 0.84 -15.16
C PRO A 82 9.16 0.71 -13.91
N ARG A 83 10.44 0.34 -14.10
CA ARG A 83 11.45 0.37 -13.04
C ARG A 83 11.55 1.78 -12.46
N ARG A 84 11.76 1.87 -11.15
CA ARG A 84 12.03 3.14 -10.46
C ARG A 84 13.36 3.08 -9.74
N ASP A 85 14.11 4.17 -9.80
CA ASP A 85 15.25 4.39 -8.91
C ASP A 85 14.75 4.65 -7.48
N PRO A 86 15.61 4.50 -6.45
CA PRO A 86 15.19 4.67 -5.06
C PRO A 86 14.53 6.01 -4.77
N ASP A 87 14.87 7.08 -5.50
CA ASP A 87 14.28 8.42 -5.35
C ASP A 87 12.86 8.52 -5.90
N GLY A 88 12.44 7.54 -6.71
CA GLY A 88 11.07 7.35 -7.19
C GLY A 88 10.26 6.36 -6.35
N VAL A 89 10.74 5.98 -5.15
CA VAL A 89 10.08 5.04 -4.25
C VAL A 89 9.99 5.60 -2.82
N LEU A 90 8.81 5.46 -2.22
CA LEU A 90 8.51 5.86 -0.84
C LEU A 90 7.94 4.66 -0.09
N ILE A 91 8.52 4.32 1.05
CA ILE A 91 8.00 3.27 1.94
C ILE A 91 7.00 3.88 2.90
N THR A 92 5.87 3.22 3.12
CA THR A 92 4.75 3.66 3.98
C THR A 92 4.40 2.61 5.03
N ALA A 93 3.65 3.00 6.06
CA ALA A 93 3.22 2.14 7.17
C ALA A 93 2.04 1.21 6.82
N SER A 94 1.56 1.25 5.57
CA SER A 94 0.61 0.32 4.96
C SER A 94 0.24 0.81 3.57
N GLU A 95 -0.41 -0.04 2.77
CA GLU A 95 -1.07 0.40 1.54
C GLU A 95 -2.14 1.49 1.78
N GLY A 96 -2.86 1.45 2.91
CA GLY A 96 -3.82 2.48 3.26
C GLY A 96 -3.16 3.85 3.45
N GLU A 97 -2.00 3.87 4.12
CA GLU A 97 -1.18 5.09 4.18
C GLU A 97 -0.69 5.49 2.79
N SER A 98 -0.20 4.55 1.97
CA SER A 98 0.23 4.83 0.58
C SER A 98 -0.84 5.56 -0.21
N LEU A 99 -2.07 5.05 -0.19
CA LEU A 99 -3.19 5.66 -0.89
C LEU A 99 -3.51 7.04 -0.29
N PHE A 100 -3.60 7.14 1.04
CA PHE A 100 -3.92 8.39 1.73
C PHE A 100 -2.95 9.53 1.37
N VAL A 101 -1.64 9.31 1.54
CA VAL A 101 -0.65 10.35 1.25
C VAL A 101 -0.54 10.64 -0.25
N THR A 102 -0.84 9.67 -1.10
CA THR A 102 -0.91 9.86 -2.56
C THR A 102 -2.06 10.80 -2.91
N LEU A 103 -3.26 10.54 -2.39
CA LEU A 103 -4.43 11.39 -2.63
C LEU A 103 -4.18 12.83 -2.15
N LEU A 104 -3.61 13.02 -0.96
CA LEU A 104 -3.25 14.35 -0.47
C LEU A 104 -2.16 15.02 -1.33
N GLY A 105 -1.15 14.26 -1.76
CA GLY A 105 -0.08 14.74 -2.64
C GLY A 105 -0.58 15.21 -4.00
N LEU A 106 -1.65 14.60 -4.50
CA LEU A 106 -2.36 15.01 -5.72
C LEU A 106 -3.35 16.17 -5.49
N GLY A 107 -3.47 16.67 -4.27
CA GLY A 107 -4.46 17.71 -3.92
C GLY A 107 -5.90 17.21 -3.96
N ALA A 108 -6.12 15.89 -3.87
CA ALA A 108 -7.44 15.32 -3.86
C ALA A 108 -8.22 15.73 -2.59
N GLY A 109 -9.50 15.99 -2.77
CA GLY A 109 -10.38 16.52 -1.73
C GLY A 109 -11.82 16.62 -2.22
N LYS A 110 -12.64 17.35 -1.47
CA LYS A 110 -14.03 17.64 -1.86
C LYS A 110 -14.10 18.22 -3.27
N GLY A 111 -14.87 17.56 -4.15
CA GLY A 111 -15.03 17.96 -5.55
C GLY A 111 -14.10 17.23 -6.52
N THR A 112 -13.12 16.48 -6.03
CA THR A 112 -12.33 15.56 -6.86
C THR A 112 -13.22 14.43 -7.36
N ARG A 113 -13.28 14.23 -8.68
CA ARG A 113 -14.01 13.12 -9.31
C ARG A 113 -13.03 12.08 -9.82
N PHE A 114 -13.19 10.81 -9.45
CA PHE A 114 -12.32 9.74 -9.95
C PHE A 114 -13.02 8.86 -10.99
N THR A 115 -12.27 8.41 -11.98
CA THR A 115 -12.66 7.34 -12.92
C THR A 115 -11.92 6.04 -12.59
N GLY A 116 -12.34 4.92 -13.18
CA GLY A 116 -11.67 3.61 -13.01
C GLY A 116 -12.42 2.66 -12.07
N SER A 117 -11.67 1.81 -11.35
CA SER A 117 -12.22 0.77 -10.47
C SER A 117 -12.89 1.34 -9.22
N ALA A 118 -13.76 0.55 -8.58
CA ALA A 118 -14.21 0.89 -7.24
C ALA A 118 -13.03 0.86 -6.23
N PRO A 119 -13.00 1.73 -5.21
CA PRO A 119 -11.96 1.75 -4.17
C PRO A 119 -11.86 0.48 -3.31
N GLY A 120 -12.88 -0.40 -3.38
CA GLY A 120 -12.89 -1.66 -2.65
C GLY A 120 -12.77 -1.43 -1.14
N ARG A 121 -11.72 -2.01 -0.52
CA ARG A 121 -11.44 -1.87 0.92
C ARG A 121 -11.18 -0.42 1.36
N HIS A 122 -10.87 0.48 0.42
CA HIS A 122 -10.56 1.89 0.70
C HIS A 122 -11.75 2.83 0.51
N GLN A 123 -12.97 2.31 0.37
CA GLN A 123 -14.17 3.14 0.17
C GLN A 123 -14.33 4.21 1.27
N ALA A 124 -14.16 3.83 2.53
CA ALA A 124 -14.27 4.76 3.66
C ALA A 124 -13.26 5.91 3.58
N LEU A 125 -12.04 5.67 3.06
CA LEU A 125 -11.03 6.70 2.86
C LEU A 125 -11.45 7.69 1.77
N PHE A 126 -11.97 7.20 0.65
CA PHE A 126 -12.48 8.03 -0.43
C PHE A 126 -13.65 8.91 0.05
N ASP A 127 -14.57 8.32 0.81
CA ASP A 127 -15.72 9.04 1.38
C ASP A 127 -15.27 10.12 2.36
N TRP A 128 -14.29 9.80 3.22
CA TRP A 128 -13.77 10.74 4.22
C TRP A 128 -13.04 11.95 3.60
N ILE A 129 -12.22 11.73 2.57
CA ILE A 129 -11.55 12.82 1.83
C ILE A 129 -12.56 13.60 0.96
N GLY A 130 -13.70 13.00 0.62
CA GLY A 130 -14.77 13.63 -0.16
C GLY A 130 -14.63 13.44 -1.67
N LEU A 131 -14.02 12.33 -2.10
CA LEU A 131 -13.94 11.94 -3.51
C LEU A 131 -15.28 11.35 -3.97
N ALA A 132 -15.69 11.68 -5.19
CA ALA A 132 -16.86 11.10 -5.82
C ALA A 132 -16.48 10.36 -7.10
N ARG A 133 -17.18 9.29 -7.45
CA ARG A 133 -17.00 8.66 -8.77
C ARG A 133 -17.54 9.59 -9.85
N ALA A 134 -16.79 9.75 -10.94
CA ALA A 134 -17.26 10.44 -12.13
C ALA A 134 -18.42 9.66 -12.75
N GLU A 135 -19.40 10.39 -13.30
CA GLU A 135 -20.48 9.78 -14.08
C GLU A 135 -19.92 9.13 -15.35
N SER A 136 -20.62 8.13 -15.87
CA SER A 136 -20.20 7.41 -17.07
C SER A 136 -20.02 8.38 -18.24
N GLY A 137 -18.83 8.38 -18.85
CA GLY A 137 -18.47 9.27 -19.97
C GLY A 137 -18.10 10.70 -19.58
N ALA A 138 -18.18 11.07 -18.29
CA ALA A 138 -17.66 12.34 -17.80
C ALA A 138 -16.15 12.25 -17.50
N ALA A 139 -15.43 13.34 -17.74
CA ALA A 139 -14.02 13.45 -17.36
C ALA A 139 -13.86 13.40 -15.83
N GLY A 140 -12.88 12.63 -15.36
CA GLY A 140 -12.42 12.65 -13.98
C GLY A 140 -11.29 13.66 -13.78
N SER A 141 -10.91 13.90 -12.54
CA SER A 141 -9.69 14.62 -12.14
C SER A 141 -8.55 13.66 -11.76
N LEU A 142 -8.86 12.36 -11.63
CA LEU A 142 -7.95 11.29 -11.25
C LEU A 142 -8.47 9.98 -11.83
N HIS A 143 -7.58 9.14 -12.34
CA HIS A 143 -7.91 7.74 -12.62
C HIS A 143 -7.40 6.86 -11.49
N TYR A 144 -8.29 6.16 -10.80
CA TYR A 144 -7.94 5.19 -9.76
C TYR A 144 -8.29 3.78 -10.21
N ARG A 145 -7.32 2.88 -10.09
CA ARG A 145 -7.50 1.47 -10.38
C ARG A 145 -7.01 0.64 -9.21
N ASP A 146 -7.90 -0.17 -8.66
CA ASP A 146 -7.55 -1.29 -7.80
C ASP A 146 -7.46 -2.53 -8.68
N THR A 147 -6.31 -3.23 -8.67
CA THR A 147 -6.12 -4.41 -9.50
C THR A 147 -6.90 -5.62 -8.99
N GLY A 148 -7.42 -5.60 -7.75
CA GLY A 148 -8.15 -6.74 -7.18
C GLY A 148 -7.36 -8.04 -7.24
N LYS A 149 -8.00 -9.20 -7.05
CA LYS A 149 -7.33 -10.52 -7.03
C LYS A 149 -7.14 -11.18 -8.41
N THR A 150 -7.46 -10.50 -9.51
CA THR A 150 -7.52 -11.14 -10.84
C THR A 150 -6.56 -10.48 -11.83
N GLY A 151 -5.86 -11.31 -12.62
CA GLY A 151 -4.96 -10.89 -13.70
C GLY A 151 -5.62 -9.87 -14.61
N ALA A 152 -5.11 -8.64 -14.60
CA ALA A 152 -5.80 -7.50 -15.16
C ALA A 152 -4.98 -6.90 -16.32
N GLN A 153 -5.60 -6.71 -17.49
CA GLN A 153 -4.99 -5.99 -18.62
C GLN A 153 -4.92 -4.48 -18.33
N ALA A 154 -3.93 -3.76 -18.87
CA ALA A 154 -3.92 -2.31 -18.81
C ALA A 154 -5.24 -1.75 -19.36
N ASP A 155 -5.75 -0.69 -18.71
CA ASP A 155 -7.00 -0.06 -19.18
C ASP A 155 -6.66 0.66 -20.49
N SER A 156 -7.22 0.19 -21.60
CA SER A 156 -6.98 0.79 -22.91
C SER A 156 -7.55 2.21 -23.02
N ARG A 157 -8.36 2.65 -22.05
CA ARG A 157 -9.02 3.97 -21.99
C ARG A 157 -8.41 4.91 -20.95
N LEU A 158 -7.15 4.69 -20.53
CA LEU A 158 -6.47 5.62 -19.63
C LEU A 158 -6.43 7.04 -20.23
N ASP A 159 -7.09 7.97 -19.55
CA ASP A 159 -6.91 9.40 -19.82
C ASP A 159 -5.55 9.82 -19.24
N ARG A 160 -4.57 9.96 -20.13
CA ARG A 160 -3.19 10.33 -19.78
C ARG A 160 -3.04 11.82 -19.44
N SER A 161 -4.13 12.60 -19.45
CA SER A 161 -4.10 14.02 -19.05
C SER A 161 -4.33 14.23 -17.55
N VAL A 162 -4.76 13.19 -16.83
CA VAL A 162 -4.99 13.22 -15.39
C VAL A 162 -4.06 12.25 -14.67
N PRO A 163 -3.75 12.47 -13.38
CA PRO A 163 -2.94 11.53 -12.63
C PRO A 163 -3.60 10.14 -12.59
N ILE A 164 -2.79 9.09 -12.72
CA ILE A 164 -3.24 7.70 -12.71
C ILE A 164 -2.62 7.01 -11.49
N VAL A 165 -3.46 6.42 -10.65
CA VAL A 165 -3.07 5.68 -9.44
C VAL A 165 -3.50 4.23 -9.58
N HIS A 166 -2.54 3.32 -9.63
CA HIS A 166 -2.77 1.88 -9.61
C HIS A 166 -2.41 1.32 -8.24
N ASN A 167 -3.40 0.73 -7.56
CA ASN A 167 -3.20 -0.05 -6.36
C ASN A 167 -3.01 -1.53 -6.73
N VAL A 168 -1.80 -2.05 -6.48
CA VAL A 168 -1.38 -3.42 -6.80
C VAL A 168 -1.46 -4.38 -5.62
N GLY A 169 -2.02 -3.99 -4.47
CA GLY A 169 -2.09 -4.92 -3.35
C GLY A 169 -0.72 -5.45 -2.93
N GLY A 170 -0.68 -6.74 -2.56
CA GLY A 170 0.56 -7.47 -2.30
C GLY A 170 1.19 -8.11 -3.55
N PHE A 171 0.71 -7.83 -4.77
CA PHE A 171 1.14 -8.57 -5.98
C PHE A 171 2.60 -8.37 -6.34
N LEU A 172 3.22 -7.24 -5.96
CA LEU A 172 4.63 -6.97 -6.25
C LEU A 172 5.56 -8.09 -5.75
N PHE A 173 5.22 -8.71 -4.62
CA PHE A 173 6.00 -9.79 -4.02
C PHE A 173 5.18 -11.07 -3.80
N GLY A 174 3.98 -11.14 -4.36
CA GLY A 174 3.10 -12.31 -4.22
C GLY A 174 3.54 -13.48 -5.08
N SER A 175 3.17 -14.69 -4.68
CA SER A 175 3.45 -15.93 -5.42
C SER A 175 2.54 -16.14 -6.65
N GLU A 176 1.47 -15.36 -6.77
CA GLU A 176 0.58 -15.43 -7.93
C GLU A 176 1.23 -14.68 -9.10
N GLY A 177 1.41 -15.37 -10.24
CA GLY A 177 2.02 -14.85 -11.47
C GLY A 177 1.17 -13.77 -12.15
N TRP A 178 1.01 -12.64 -11.47
CA TRP A 178 0.27 -11.49 -11.92
C TRP A 178 1.20 -10.54 -12.64
N THR A 179 0.94 -10.27 -13.91
CA THR A 179 1.70 -9.29 -14.70
C THR A 179 0.74 -8.42 -15.49
N LEU A 180 0.85 -7.10 -15.32
CA LEU A 180 0.11 -6.13 -16.09
C LEU A 180 0.64 -6.10 -17.53
N GLN A 181 -0.25 -6.34 -18.50
CA GLN A 181 0.08 -6.28 -19.93
C GLN A 181 -0.37 -4.94 -20.52
N GLY A 182 0.52 -4.22 -21.20
CA GLY A 182 0.23 -2.99 -21.95
C GLY A 182 1.32 -1.91 -21.85
N ASP A 183 1.19 -0.88 -22.67
CA ASP A 183 2.04 0.32 -22.61
C ASP A 183 1.56 1.25 -21.49
N LEU A 184 2.31 1.27 -20.39
CA LEU A 184 2.00 2.09 -19.21
C LEU A 184 2.72 3.43 -19.28
N PRO A 185 2.03 4.52 -18.91
CA PRO A 185 2.63 5.83 -18.98
C PRO A 185 3.71 6.00 -17.91
N ALA A 186 4.76 6.75 -18.23
CA ALA A 186 5.93 6.92 -17.36
C ALA A 186 5.62 7.69 -16.07
N ASP A 187 4.52 8.46 -16.04
CA ASP A 187 4.04 9.25 -14.92
C ASP A 187 3.03 8.53 -14.01
N LEU A 188 2.75 7.25 -14.30
CA LEU A 188 1.90 6.39 -13.48
C LEU A 188 2.40 6.27 -12.04
N ILE A 189 1.45 6.38 -11.11
CA ILE A 189 1.68 6.17 -9.68
C ILE A 189 1.24 4.75 -9.31
N VAL A 190 2.15 3.99 -8.74
CA VAL A 190 1.90 2.62 -8.26
C VAL A 190 1.93 2.63 -6.74
N ILE A 191 0.90 2.08 -6.12
CA ILE A 191 0.86 1.88 -4.67
C ILE A 191 0.59 0.41 -4.37
N GLY A 192 1.07 -0.07 -3.24
CA GLY A 192 0.81 -1.44 -2.81
C GLY A 192 1.25 -1.71 -1.39
N SER A 193 1.16 -2.98 -1.01
CA SER A 193 1.67 -3.53 0.24
C SER A 193 2.86 -4.46 0.01
N LEU A 194 3.65 -4.66 1.07
CA LEU A 194 4.68 -5.70 1.12
C LEU A 194 4.14 -7.01 1.72
N ASP A 195 2.82 -7.12 1.89
CA ASP A 195 2.17 -8.28 2.52
C ASP A 195 2.31 -9.57 1.68
N GLY A 196 2.73 -9.45 0.41
CA GLY A 196 3.06 -10.60 -0.45
C GLY A 196 4.36 -11.31 -0.07
N LEU A 197 5.26 -10.64 0.66
CA LEU A 197 6.45 -11.26 1.22
C LEU A 197 6.06 -12.23 2.34
N ASP A 198 6.72 -13.39 2.37
CA ASP A 198 6.45 -14.41 3.36
C ASP A 198 6.67 -13.90 4.80
N GLY A 199 5.71 -14.17 5.69
CA GLY A 199 5.72 -13.70 7.08
C GLY A 199 5.61 -12.18 7.30
N MET A 200 5.37 -11.37 6.26
CA MET A 200 5.39 -9.89 6.38
C MET A 200 4.06 -9.23 6.72
N LEU A 201 2.94 -9.97 6.63
CA LEU A 201 1.59 -9.44 6.90
C LEU A 201 1.47 -8.65 8.24
N PRO A 202 2.08 -9.08 9.37
CA PRO A 202 1.99 -8.35 10.64
C PRO A 202 2.84 -7.07 10.70
N PHE A 203 3.86 -6.93 9.83
CA PHE A 203 4.82 -5.83 9.88
C PHE A 203 4.30 -4.55 9.22
N ARG A 204 3.19 -4.64 8.48
CA ARG A 204 2.44 -3.52 7.90
C ARG A 204 3.34 -2.52 7.17
N LEU A 205 3.73 -2.87 5.96
CA LEU A 205 4.44 -1.96 5.07
C LEU A 205 3.70 -1.82 3.76
N GLY A 206 3.73 -0.60 3.24
CA GLY A 206 3.34 -0.30 1.88
C GLY A 206 4.45 0.45 1.15
N PHE A 207 4.16 0.75 -0.10
CA PHE A 207 5.00 1.61 -0.91
C PHE A 207 4.16 2.52 -1.80
N VAL A 208 4.80 3.59 -2.25
CA VAL A 208 4.39 4.41 -3.40
C VAL A 208 5.59 4.45 -4.34
N ALA A 209 5.36 4.20 -5.62
CA ALA A 209 6.35 4.32 -6.67
C ALA A 209 5.81 5.27 -7.75
N ALA A 210 6.52 6.36 -7.99
CA ALA A 210 6.08 7.44 -8.86
C ALA A 210 7.31 8.20 -9.40
N PRO A 211 7.15 9.04 -10.44
CA PRO A 211 8.20 9.99 -10.80
C PRO A 211 8.62 10.86 -9.60
N PRO A 212 9.92 11.21 -9.47
CA PRO A 212 10.44 11.94 -8.33
C PRO A 212 9.70 13.26 -8.03
N GLU A 213 9.27 13.97 -9.07
CA GLU A 213 8.53 15.23 -8.97
C GLU A 213 7.16 15.06 -8.30
N ILE A 214 6.45 13.97 -8.61
CA ILE A 214 5.17 13.62 -7.98
C ILE A 214 5.44 13.10 -6.56
N LEU A 215 6.45 12.23 -6.41
CA LEU A 215 6.78 11.62 -5.12
C LEU A 215 7.19 12.66 -4.08
N ALA A 216 7.82 13.77 -4.48
CA ALA A 216 8.19 14.86 -3.59
C ALA A 216 6.96 15.47 -2.88
N ALA A 217 5.84 15.66 -3.59
CA ALA A 217 4.60 16.16 -3.00
C ALA A 217 3.99 15.16 -2.03
N ILE A 218 3.95 13.88 -2.41
CA ILE A 218 3.44 12.77 -1.58
C ILE A 218 4.28 12.63 -0.29
N THR A 219 5.60 12.74 -0.42
CA THR A 219 6.54 12.60 0.72
C THR A 219 6.32 13.68 1.77
N ARG A 220 5.97 14.92 1.38
CA ARG A 220 5.66 16.00 2.34
C ARG A 220 4.46 15.63 3.22
N TRP A 221 3.41 15.08 2.63
CA TRP A 221 2.23 14.62 3.38
C TRP A 221 2.53 13.42 4.26
N LYS A 222 3.34 12.46 3.79
CA LYS A 222 3.80 11.37 4.65
C LYS A 222 4.55 11.88 5.86
N GLN A 223 5.46 12.84 5.68
CA GLN A 223 6.21 13.43 6.79
C GLN A 223 5.29 14.11 7.81
N ALA A 224 4.25 14.80 7.35
CA ALA A 224 3.25 15.42 8.22
C ALA A 224 2.35 14.40 8.94
N SER A 225 2.07 13.25 8.31
CA SER A 225 1.16 12.24 8.84
C SER A 225 1.81 11.26 9.82
N SER A 226 2.98 10.72 9.48
CA SER A 226 3.62 9.65 10.26
C SER A 226 5.13 9.80 10.42
N ILE A 227 5.73 10.85 9.85
CA ILE A 227 7.18 11.12 9.81
C ILE A 227 7.95 10.09 8.96
N CYS A 228 7.88 8.81 9.32
CA CYS A 228 8.56 7.69 8.66
C CYS A 228 7.83 6.37 8.93
N SER A 229 8.18 5.32 8.19
CA SER A 229 7.67 3.97 8.44
C SER A 229 8.50 3.22 9.49
N PRO A 230 7.95 2.27 10.26
CA PRO A 230 8.66 1.61 11.37
C PRO A 230 9.97 0.94 10.92
N ALA A 231 11.09 1.27 11.60
CA ALA A 231 12.40 0.70 11.26
C ALA A 231 12.45 -0.84 11.38
N PRO A 232 11.90 -1.48 12.45
CA PRO A 232 11.92 -2.93 12.56
C PRO A 232 11.17 -3.62 11.41
N SER A 233 10.05 -3.05 10.97
CA SER A 233 9.32 -3.56 9.81
C SER A 233 10.14 -3.49 8.52
N GLN A 234 10.87 -2.41 8.31
CA GLN A 234 11.73 -2.27 7.12
C GLN A 234 12.91 -3.24 7.15
N ARG A 235 13.50 -3.50 8.32
CA ARG A 235 14.50 -4.57 8.51
C ARG A 235 13.91 -5.95 8.22
N ALA A 236 12.68 -6.20 8.67
CA ALA A 236 11.99 -7.46 8.39
C ALA A 236 11.77 -7.66 6.89
N ALA A 237 11.33 -6.62 6.18
CA ALA A 237 11.18 -6.66 4.73
C ALA A 237 12.50 -6.94 4.02
N LEU A 238 13.58 -6.26 4.41
CA LEU A 238 14.91 -6.50 3.85
C LEU A 238 15.37 -7.94 4.07
N TRP A 239 15.13 -8.50 5.26
CA TRP A 239 15.43 -9.89 5.56
C TRP A 239 14.61 -10.85 4.67
N ALA A 240 13.31 -10.60 4.52
CA ALA A 240 12.43 -11.40 3.66
C ALA A 240 12.87 -11.34 2.18
N LEU A 241 13.43 -10.21 1.75
CA LEU A 241 14.03 -10.00 0.43
C LEU A 241 15.45 -10.56 0.29
N GLY A 242 15.93 -11.33 1.27
CA GLY A 242 17.22 -12.00 1.21
C GLY A 242 18.41 -11.20 1.75
N ALA A 243 18.22 -9.97 2.23
CA ALA A 243 19.28 -9.27 2.94
C ALA A 243 19.59 -10.00 4.26
N ARG A 244 20.88 -10.09 4.61
CA ARG A 244 21.32 -10.66 5.89
C ARG A 244 22.20 -9.63 6.60
N PRO A 245 22.15 -9.56 7.94
CA PRO A 245 23.04 -8.69 8.72
C PRO A 245 24.51 -9.08 8.55
#